data_AF-A0A3M1LF18-F1
#
_entry.id   AF-A0A3M1LF18-F1
#
_cell.length_a   1.000
_cell.length_b   1.000
_cell.length_c   1.000
_cell.angle_alpha   90.00
_cell.angle_beta   90.00
_cell.angle_gamma   90.00
#
_symmetry.space_group_name_H-M   'P 1'
#
loop_
_entity.id
_entity.type
_entity.pdbx_description
1 polymer ?
#
loop_
_entity_poly.entity_id
_entity_poly.type
_entity_poly.pdbx_seq_one_letter_code
_entity_poly.pdbx_strand_id
1 'polypeptide(L)'
;MKKTFTLLLSFLLGLGALGAQDTFSIVAVDTETGEVGSAGASCVPNAGSLGGVILISGIIPGRGGINGQALVCIPHVNLNNALEQMEAGLSPQEIIEWLQNNDACGAGGPQDRQYGIADFDSLGNARTAAFTGTNTLDWAGHITGPNYSIQGNILLGPQILDSMEARFLREEGSLAKKLMAAMQGANVPGADSRCLDDGVSSFSAFLQVFKPTDPPDSPFLRLNVAEVPPGVEPIDSLQALFDAWMMTSSTRELPPQPELRLFPNPSPGTLTLEVYNLPGRTAPGLLRVFDFQGREVFRTHLKERKTTLEMPGALGDGLYWLSLEDESGRQLARKKWLLLR
;
A
#
# COMPACT_ATOMS: atom_id res chain seq x y z
N MET A 1 -66.53 20.10 13.50
CA MET A 1 -65.46 20.80 12.75
C MET A 1 -64.10 20.43 13.34
N LYS A 2 -63.26 19.74 12.55
CA LYS A 2 -61.82 20.01 12.31
C LYS A 2 -60.95 20.23 13.59
N LYS A 3 -59.83 19.54 13.83
CA LYS A 3 -58.74 19.18 12.91
C LYS A 3 -57.90 18.04 13.53
N THR A 4 -57.60 17.04 12.71
CA THR A 4 -56.46 16.13 12.87
C THR A 4 -55.15 16.94 12.84
N PHE A 5 -54.26 16.70 13.81
CA PHE A 5 -52.91 17.25 13.83
C PHE A 5 -51.96 16.13 13.42
N THR A 6 -51.66 16.05 12.12
CA THR A 6 -50.64 15.14 11.60
C THR A 6 -49.28 15.76 11.89
N LEU A 7 -48.52 15.15 12.82
CA LEU A 7 -47.15 15.54 13.11
C LEU A 7 -46.27 15.07 11.93
N LEU A 8 -45.87 15.99 11.07
CA LEU A 8 -44.91 15.71 10.00
C LEU A 8 -43.51 15.68 10.63
N LEU A 9 -42.95 14.48 10.79
CA LEU A 9 -41.57 14.31 11.24
C LEU A 9 -40.64 14.49 10.04
N SER A 10 -40.13 15.70 9.86
CA SER A 10 -39.09 16.00 8.88
C SER A 10 -37.76 15.37 9.34
N PHE A 11 -37.39 14.26 8.72
CA PHE A 11 -36.08 13.64 8.87
C PHE A 11 -35.08 14.45 8.03
N LEU A 12 -34.43 15.45 8.62
CA LEU A 12 -33.26 16.07 8.01
C LEU A 12 -32.11 15.05 8.10
N LEU A 13 -31.78 14.40 6.98
CA LEU A 13 -30.45 13.81 6.80
C LEU A 13 -29.45 14.96 6.75
N GLY A 14 -28.79 15.23 7.88
CA GLY A 14 -27.59 16.04 7.90
C GLY A 14 -26.46 15.29 7.20
N LEU A 15 -26.13 15.68 5.97
CA LEU A 15 -24.81 15.43 5.40
C LEU A 15 -23.81 16.22 6.23
N GLY A 16 -23.20 15.56 7.22
CA GLY A 16 -22.18 16.15 8.05
C GLY A 16 -20.92 16.41 7.21
N ALA A 17 -20.70 17.65 6.80
CA ALA A 17 -19.36 18.10 6.45
C ALA A 17 -18.54 18.11 7.75
N LEU A 18 -17.56 17.21 7.86
CA LEU A 18 -16.59 17.24 8.96
C LEU A 18 -15.69 18.46 8.75
N GLY A 19 -15.90 19.49 9.58
CA GLY A 19 -15.08 20.69 9.60
C GLY A 19 -13.71 20.42 10.23
N ALA A 20 -12.68 20.94 9.56
CA ALA A 20 -11.29 21.10 10.02
C ALA A 20 -10.56 19.84 10.52
N GLN A 21 -9.74 19.25 9.65
CA GLN A 21 -8.85 18.12 9.94
C GLN A 21 -7.39 18.59 9.93
N ASP A 22 -6.83 19.03 11.06
CA ASP A 22 -5.37 19.20 11.16
C ASP A 22 -4.75 17.85 10.79
N THR A 23 -3.75 17.91 9.93
CA THR A 23 -3.18 16.74 9.29
C THR A 23 -1.80 17.13 8.84
N PHE A 24 -0.81 16.26 9.04
CA PHE A 24 0.48 16.34 8.36
C PHE A 24 0.73 15.04 7.62
N SER A 25 1.29 15.13 6.42
CA SER A 25 1.52 13.97 5.59
C SER A 25 2.64 14.19 4.58
N ILE A 26 3.16 13.09 4.06
CA ILE A 26 4.18 13.03 3.03
C ILE A 26 3.75 12.03 1.95
N VAL A 27 3.99 12.37 0.70
CA VAL A 27 3.96 11.44 -0.43
C VAL A 27 5.29 11.50 -1.16
N ALA A 28 5.83 10.36 -1.57
CA ALA A 28 7.14 10.27 -2.20
C ALA A 28 7.22 9.12 -3.20
N VAL A 29 8.10 9.29 -4.18
CA VAL A 29 8.46 8.27 -5.16
C VAL A 29 9.96 7.99 -5.09
N ASP A 30 10.36 6.73 -5.23
CA ASP A 30 11.76 6.32 -5.24
C ASP A 30 12.22 5.98 -6.66
N THR A 31 13.03 6.87 -7.24
CA THR A 31 13.55 6.74 -8.60
C THR A 31 14.46 5.54 -8.82
N GLU A 32 15.02 4.94 -7.76
CA GLU A 32 15.88 3.76 -7.90
C GLU A 32 15.06 2.46 -8.02
N THR A 33 13.97 2.36 -7.24
CA THR A 33 13.16 1.13 -7.12
C THR A 33 11.83 1.20 -7.87
N GLY A 34 11.38 2.41 -8.23
CA GLY A 34 10.03 2.68 -8.72
C GLY A 34 8.95 2.61 -7.64
N GLU A 35 9.33 2.48 -6.36
CA GLU A 35 8.38 2.45 -5.25
C GLU A 35 7.65 3.79 -5.11
N VAL A 36 6.39 3.72 -4.74
CA VAL A 36 5.56 4.88 -4.42
C VAL A 36 5.04 4.69 -3.00
N GLY A 37 5.15 5.72 -2.16
CA GLY A 37 4.71 5.62 -0.79
C GLY A 37 4.14 6.90 -0.23
N SER A 38 3.34 6.74 0.82
CA SER A 38 2.70 7.83 1.53
C SER A 38 2.60 7.50 3.02
N ALA A 39 2.71 8.53 3.85
CA ALA A 39 2.48 8.45 5.28
C ALA A 39 1.82 9.74 5.77
N GLY A 40 1.11 9.66 6.89
CA GLY A 40 0.48 10.84 7.48
C GLY A 40 -0.20 10.54 8.80
N ALA A 41 -0.55 11.59 9.52
CA ALA A 41 -1.23 11.52 10.80
C ALA A 41 -2.18 12.70 11.02
N SER A 42 -3.17 12.51 11.91
CA SER A 42 -4.17 13.51 12.24
C SER A 42 -4.79 13.29 13.63
N CYS A 43 -5.14 14.37 14.31
CA CYS A 43 -5.87 14.46 15.58
C CYS A 43 -7.39 14.53 15.37
N VAL A 44 -7.92 14.07 14.23
CA VAL A 44 -9.38 13.97 14.06
C VAL A 44 -9.92 12.92 15.05
N PRO A 45 -10.83 13.30 15.96
CA PRO A 45 -11.42 12.36 16.89
C PRO A 45 -12.33 11.37 16.15
N ASN A 46 -12.38 10.11 16.60
CA ASN A 46 -13.16 9.04 15.98
C ASN A 46 -12.75 8.71 14.54
N ALA A 47 -11.52 9.04 14.12
CA ALA A 47 -10.98 8.64 12.82
C ALA A 47 -11.06 7.11 12.62
N GLY A 48 -11.02 6.33 13.70
CA GLY A 48 -11.21 4.88 13.68
C GLY A 48 -12.51 4.44 13.00
N SER A 49 -13.60 5.21 13.17
CA SER A 49 -14.90 4.93 12.54
C SER A 49 -14.88 5.08 11.01
N LEU A 50 -13.90 5.80 10.46
CA LEU A 50 -13.65 5.98 9.03
C LEU A 50 -12.52 5.06 8.51
N GLY A 51 -11.95 4.20 9.38
CA GLY A 51 -10.79 3.37 9.05
C GLY A 51 -9.44 4.07 9.23
N GLY A 52 -9.40 5.22 9.90
CA GLY A 52 -8.20 6.01 10.15
C GLY A 52 -7.95 7.10 9.10
N VAL A 53 -6.90 7.89 9.29
CA VAL A 53 -6.54 9.00 8.39
C VAL A 53 -5.94 8.54 7.06
N ILE A 54 -5.72 7.23 6.85
CA ILE A 54 -5.24 6.67 5.57
C ILE A 54 -6.11 7.06 4.35
N LEU A 55 -7.36 7.45 4.59
CA LEU A 55 -8.29 7.94 3.56
C LEU A 55 -7.81 9.16 2.78
N ILE A 56 -6.82 9.90 3.29
CA ILE A 56 -6.24 11.06 2.59
C ILE A 56 -5.32 10.63 1.45
N SER A 57 -4.90 9.36 1.41
CA SER A 57 -3.88 8.87 0.49
C SER A 57 -4.46 8.04 -0.66
N GLY A 58 -4.06 8.40 -1.88
CA GLY A 58 -4.29 7.64 -3.10
C GLY A 58 -2.97 7.33 -3.79
N ILE A 59 -2.74 6.08 -4.20
CA ILE A 59 -1.51 5.66 -4.88
C ILE A 59 -1.88 4.81 -6.09
N ILE A 60 -1.21 5.08 -7.22
CA ILE A 60 -1.19 4.23 -8.41
C ILE A 60 0.20 3.56 -8.45
N PRO A 61 0.29 2.23 -8.20
CA PRO A 61 1.57 1.52 -8.18
C PRO A 61 2.42 1.77 -9.42
N GLY A 62 3.68 2.13 -9.23
CA GLY A 62 4.63 2.41 -10.31
C GLY A 62 4.40 3.71 -11.09
N ARG A 63 3.35 4.48 -10.76
CA ARG A 63 3.05 5.77 -11.40
C ARG A 63 3.22 6.94 -10.44
N GLY A 64 2.60 6.92 -9.28
CA GLY A 64 2.66 8.07 -8.36
C GLY A 64 1.58 8.03 -7.28
N GLY A 65 1.58 9.03 -6.42
CA GLY A 65 0.67 9.15 -5.30
C GLY A 65 0.25 10.59 -5.01
N ILE A 66 -0.89 10.72 -4.35
CA ILE A 66 -1.52 11.97 -3.94
C ILE A 66 -1.96 11.84 -2.48
N ASN A 67 -1.68 12.86 -1.69
CA ASN A 67 -2.34 13.10 -0.41
C ASN A 67 -3.28 14.30 -0.55
N GLY A 68 -4.57 14.13 -0.28
CA GLY A 68 -5.59 15.18 -0.23
C GLY A 68 -6.14 15.35 1.17
N GLN A 69 -6.03 16.56 1.74
CA GLN A 69 -6.35 16.84 3.14
C GLN A 69 -6.91 18.27 3.34
N ALA A 70 -6.99 18.71 4.59
CA ALA A 70 -7.72 19.90 5.07
C ALA A 70 -9.25 19.68 5.04
N LEU A 71 -10.02 20.48 4.29
CA LEU A 71 -11.46 20.23 4.17
C LEU A 71 -11.72 19.19 3.09
N VAL A 72 -12.10 17.99 3.50
CA VAL A 72 -12.39 16.85 2.60
C VAL A 72 -13.86 16.47 2.64
N CYS A 73 -14.40 16.06 1.49
CA CYS A 73 -15.70 15.38 1.43
C CYS A 73 -15.49 13.87 1.55
N ILE A 74 -16.43 13.15 2.19
CA ILE A 74 -16.46 11.68 2.21
C ILE A 74 -17.73 11.22 1.49
N PRO A 75 -17.63 10.40 0.42
CA PRO A 75 -16.42 9.83 -0.18
C PRO A 75 -15.48 10.88 -0.79
N HIS A 76 -14.18 10.57 -0.86
CA HIS A 76 -13.10 11.51 -1.20
C HIS A 76 -13.03 11.84 -2.71
N VAL A 77 -14.07 12.49 -3.23
CA VAL A 77 -14.26 12.77 -4.66
C VAL A 77 -13.07 13.43 -5.34
N ASN A 78 -12.46 14.46 -4.73
CA ASN A 78 -11.32 15.16 -5.33
C ASN A 78 -10.04 14.31 -5.38
N LEU A 79 -9.86 13.37 -4.45
CA LEU A 79 -8.71 12.46 -4.48
C LEU A 79 -8.88 11.45 -5.61
N ASN A 80 -10.09 10.91 -5.78
CA ASN A 80 -10.40 10.02 -6.90
C ASN A 80 -10.19 10.72 -8.24
N ASN A 81 -10.71 11.95 -8.40
CA ASN A 81 -10.50 12.74 -9.61
C ASN A 81 -9.00 12.99 -9.86
N ALA A 82 -8.21 13.27 -8.82
CA ALA A 82 -6.77 13.49 -8.93
C ALA A 82 -6.04 12.22 -9.42
N LEU A 83 -6.43 11.04 -8.93
CA LEU A 83 -5.89 9.76 -9.39
C LEU A 83 -6.25 9.52 -10.87
N GLU A 84 -7.50 9.78 -11.28
CA GLU A 84 -7.91 9.69 -12.69
C GLU A 84 -7.09 10.62 -13.59
N GLN A 85 -6.82 11.85 -13.14
CA GLN A 85 -5.96 12.78 -13.89
C GLN A 85 -4.50 12.28 -13.97
N MET A 86 -3.99 11.67 -12.90
CA MET A 86 -2.66 11.07 -12.89
C MET A 86 -2.54 9.89 -13.87
N GLU A 87 -3.56 9.03 -13.95
CA GLU A 87 -3.65 7.95 -14.96
C GLU A 87 -3.77 8.50 -16.38
N ALA A 88 -4.48 9.62 -16.56
CA ALA A 88 -4.59 10.32 -17.84
C ALA A 88 -3.29 10.99 -18.30
N GLY A 89 -2.24 10.96 -17.47
CA GLY A 89 -0.89 11.40 -17.85
C GLY A 89 -0.53 12.81 -17.41
N LEU A 90 -1.45 13.55 -16.76
CA LEU A 90 -1.18 14.91 -16.29
C LEU A 90 0.00 14.93 -15.31
N SER A 91 0.74 16.03 -15.30
CA SER A 91 1.76 16.32 -14.28
C SER A 91 1.14 16.69 -12.94
N PRO A 92 1.88 16.53 -11.83
CA PRO A 92 1.44 16.98 -10.51
C PRO A 92 0.88 18.41 -10.48
N GLN A 93 1.53 19.34 -11.20
CA GLN A 93 1.09 20.73 -11.30
C GLN A 93 -0.23 20.85 -12.09
N GLU A 94 -0.34 20.18 -13.24
CA GLU A 94 -1.57 20.16 -14.04
C GLU A 94 -2.74 19.53 -13.28
N ILE A 95 -2.49 18.49 -12.47
CA ILE A 95 -3.51 17.88 -11.61
C ILE A 95 -4.01 18.90 -10.58
N ILE A 96 -3.12 19.64 -9.94
CA ILE A 96 -3.51 20.70 -8.97
C ILE A 96 -4.32 21.81 -9.64
N GLU A 97 -3.92 22.25 -10.83
CA GLU A 97 -4.67 23.25 -11.60
C GLU A 97 -6.04 22.72 -12.02
N TRP A 98 -6.12 21.46 -12.44
CA TRP A 98 -7.37 20.81 -12.76
C TRP A 98 -8.28 20.74 -11.53
N LEU A 99 -7.76 20.33 -10.37
CA LEU A 99 -8.53 20.24 -9.12
C LEU A 99 -9.03 21.60 -8.65
N GLN A 100 -8.24 22.66 -8.78
CA GLN A 100 -8.69 24.02 -8.43
C GLN A 100 -9.86 24.49 -9.30
N ASN A 101 -9.87 24.11 -10.58
CA ASN A 101 -10.93 24.48 -11.52
C ASN A 101 -12.15 23.54 -11.47
N ASN A 102 -12.00 22.34 -10.89
CA ASN A 102 -13.01 21.28 -10.91
C ASN A 102 -13.25 20.69 -9.50
N ASP A 103 -13.15 21.51 -8.45
CA ASP A 103 -13.44 21.07 -7.08
C ASP A 103 -14.88 20.55 -6.99
N ALA A 104 -15.03 19.25 -6.78
CA ALA A 104 -16.30 18.54 -6.78
C ALA A 104 -16.84 18.31 -5.36
N CYS A 105 -16.14 18.77 -4.32
CA CYS A 105 -16.61 18.63 -2.94
C CYS A 105 -17.74 19.63 -2.67
N GLY A 106 -18.90 19.14 -2.23
CA GLY A 106 -20.09 19.94 -1.96
C GLY A 106 -20.00 20.86 -0.73
N ALA A 107 -18.83 20.97 -0.09
CA ALA A 107 -18.57 21.82 1.07
C ALA A 107 -17.26 22.60 0.88
N GLY A 108 -17.29 23.92 1.11
CA GLY A 108 -16.15 24.80 0.85
C GLY A 108 -15.89 24.99 -0.65
N GLY A 109 -14.64 25.30 -1.00
CA GLY A 109 -14.13 25.41 -2.35
C GLY A 109 -12.62 25.11 -2.42
N PRO A 110 -11.97 25.37 -3.57
CA PRO A 110 -10.60 24.93 -3.80
C PRO A 110 -9.59 25.52 -2.81
N GLN A 111 -9.85 26.70 -2.26
CA GLN A 111 -8.99 27.33 -1.25
C GLN A 111 -9.11 26.72 0.14
N ASP A 112 -10.06 25.81 0.39
CA ASP A 112 -10.19 25.04 1.64
C ASP A 112 -9.44 23.70 1.59
N ARG A 113 -8.71 23.42 0.50
CA ARG A 113 -8.06 22.15 0.22
C ARG A 113 -6.55 22.24 0.41
N GLN A 114 -5.96 21.09 0.68
CA GLN A 114 -4.51 20.92 0.66
C GLN A 114 -4.16 19.63 -0.09
N TYR A 115 -3.22 19.71 -1.03
CA TYR A 115 -2.78 18.58 -1.86
C TYR A 115 -1.27 18.48 -1.87
N GLY A 116 -0.76 17.24 -1.79
CA GLY A 116 0.63 16.90 -2.09
C GLY A 116 0.67 15.77 -3.10
N ILE A 117 1.50 15.90 -4.14
CA ILE A 117 1.56 14.95 -5.24
C ILE A 117 3.02 14.67 -5.60
N ALA A 118 3.35 13.39 -5.77
CA ALA A 118 4.62 12.93 -6.33
C ALA A 118 4.36 11.81 -7.35
N ASP A 119 4.95 11.90 -8.54
CA ASP A 119 4.77 10.91 -9.60
C ASP A 119 6.04 10.68 -10.42
N PHE A 120 6.01 9.66 -11.28
CA PHE A 120 6.96 9.45 -12.36
C PHE A 120 6.35 9.91 -13.67
N ASP A 121 7.06 10.68 -14.50
CA ASP A 121 6.67 10.93 -15.89
C ASP A 121 6.81 9.67 -16.78
N SER A 122 6.49 9.78 -18.06
CA SER A 122 6.57 8.67 -19.02
C SER A 122 8.01 8.19 -19.30
N LEU A 123 9.02 8.96 -18.89
CA LEU A 123 10.44 8.63 -18.99
C LEU A 123 10.99 8.08 -17.66
N GLY A 124 10.17 8.02 -16.61
CA GLY A 124 10.57 7.57 -15.28
C GLY A 124 11.20 8.67 -14.41
N ASN A 125 11.14 9.94 -14.81
CA ASN A 125 11.64 11.04 -13.98
C ASN A 125 10.60 11.40 -12.92
N ALA A 126 11.06 11.61 -11.69
CA ALA A 126 10.18 12.09 -10.62
C ALA A 126 9.72 13.53 -10.88
N ARG A 127 8.45 13.81 -10.57
CA ARG A 127 7.86 15.15 -10.53
C ARG A 127 7.06 15.30 -9.25
N THR A 128 6.94 16.53 -8.77
CA THR A 128 6.21 16.82 -7.54
C THR A 128 5.48 18.14 -7.66
N ALA A 129 4.35 18.26 -6.98
CA ALA A 129 3.70 19.53 -6.74
C ALA A 129 2.94 19.49 -5.41
N ALA A 130 2.62 20.67 -4.89
CA ALA A 130 1.83 20.83 -3.69
C ALA A 130 0.97 22.08 -3.79
N PHE A 131 -0.14 22.08 -3.05
CA PHE A 131 -1.04 23.21 -2.95
C PHE A 131 -1.57 23.31 -1.53
N THR A 132 -1.59 24.51 -0.99
CA THR A 132 -2.21 24.84 0.30
C THR A 132 -3.09 26.04 0.06
N GLY A 133 -4.40 25.82 0.09
CA GLY A 133 -5.36 26.89 -0.16
C GLY A 133 -5.35 27.93 0.95
N THR A 134 -5.68 29.18 0.63
CA THR A 134 -5.58 30.28 1.60
C THR A 134 -6.57 30.20 2.76
N ASN A 135 -7.56 29.31 2.69
CA ASN A 135 -8.53 29.09 3.77
C ASN A 135 -8.18 27.87 4.63
N THR A 136 -7.07 27.16 4.34
CA THR A 136 -6.58 26.14 5.27
C THR A 136 -6.18 26.80 6.57
N LEU A 137 -6.58 26.21 7.69
CA LEU A 137 -6.41 26.83 8.99
C LEU A 137 -4.94 26.81 9.45
N ASP A 138 -4.52 27.92 10.03
CA ASP A 138 -3.12 28.15 10.43
C ASP A 138 -2.70 27.32 11.66
N TRP A 139 -1.41 26.95 11.78
CA TRP A 139 -0.38 27.14 10.76
C TRP A 139 -0.52 26.11 9.64
N ALA A 140 -0.50 26.55 8.38
CA ALA A 140 -0.56 25.65 7.22
C ALA A 140 0.53 25.95 6.20
N GLY A 141 1.03 24.90 5.55
CA GLY A 141 2.04 25.01 4.52
C GLY A 141 2.40 23.68 3.88
N HIS A 142 3.35 23.74 2.96
CA HIS A 142 3.92 22.56 2.30
C HIS A 142 5.38 22.81 1.90
N ILE A 143 6.10 21.71 1.69
CA ILE A 143 7.47 21.65 1.18
C ILE A 143 7.51 20.62 0.06
N THR A 144 8.14 20.96 -1.06
CA THR A 144 8.37 20.05 -2.18
C THR A 144 9.86 19.84 -2.39
N GLY A 145 10.25 18.58 -2.57
CA GLY A 145 11.58 18.20 -3.04
C GLY A 145 11.51 17.51 -4.40
N PRO A 146 12.62 17.00 -4.94
CA PRO A 146 12.65 16.43 -6.29
C PRO A 146 11.71 15.24 -6.51
N ASN A 147 11.42 14.48 -5.45
CA ASN A 147 10.68 13.23 -5.50
C ASN A 147 9.72 13.03 -4.32
N TYR A 148 9.45 14.09 -3.54
CA TYR A 148 8.52 14.07 -2.42
C TYR A 148 7.76 15.38 -2.25
N SER A 149 6.63 15.30 -1.59
CA SER A 149 5.79 16.44 -1.20
C SER A 149 5.31 16.23 0.24
N ILE A 150 5.55 17.22 1.10
CA ILE A 150 5.19 17.23 2.52
C ILE A 150 4.25 18.41 2.77
N GLN A 151 3.16 18.19 3.47
CA GLN A 151 2.16 19.22 3.72
C GLN A 151 1.55 19.04 5.10
N GLY A 152 1.11 20.16 5.68
CA GLY A 152 0.31 20.12 6.89
C GLY A 152 -0.52 21.38 7.11
N ASN A 153 -1.56 21.23 7.91
CA ASN A 153 -2.43 22.34 8.35
C ASN A 153 -2.72 22.21 9.84
N ILE A 154 -2.96 23.37 10.47
CA ILE A 154 -3.22 23.54 11.90
C ILE A 154 -2.09 22.93 12.76
N LEU A 155 -0.86 23.13 12.26
CA LEU A 155 0.35 22.69 12.92
C LEU A 155 0.77 23.70 14.00
N LEU A 156 1.60 23.25 14.95
CA LEU A 156 2.24 24.15 15.92
C LEU A 156 3.15 25.21 15.26
N GLY A 157 3.60 24.94 14.03
CA GLY A 157 4.39 25.86 13.22
C GLY A 157 5.17 25.16 12.11
N PRO A 158 5.94 25.94 11.31
CA PRO A 158 6.70 25.42 10.16
C PRO A 158 7.70 24.34 10.53
N GLN A 159 8.25 24.40 11.75
CA GLN A 159 9.26 23.48 12.25
C GLN A 159 8.82 22.00 12.20
N ILE A 160 7.51 21.73 12.20
CA ILE A 160 6.99 20.36 12.05
C ILE A 160 7.35 19.82 10.67
N LEU A 161 7.08 20.58 9.60
CA LEU A 161 7.40 20.16 8.23
C LEU A 161 8.91 20.14 8.00
N ASP A 162 9.64 21.13 8.52
CA ASP A 162 11.11 21.19 8.42
C ASP A 162 11.76 19.94 9.06
N SER A 163 11.25 19.51 10.21
CA SER A 163 11.72 18.32 10.92
C SER A 163 11.39 17.03 10.15
N MET A 164 10.18 16.93 9.58
CA MET A 164 9.80 15.79 8.71
C MET A 164 10.73 15.69 7.50
N GLU A 165 10.96 16.80 6.79
CA GLU A 165 11.84 16.85 5.62
C GLU A 165 13.28 16.47 6.00
N ALA A 166 13.83 17.11 7.04
CA ALA A 166 15.21 16.90 7.45
C ALA A 166 15.51 15.45 7.87
N ARG A 167 14.50 14.71 8.35
CA ARG A 167 14.63 13.28 8.66
C ARG A 167 14.42 12.40 7.44
N PHE A 168 13.46 12.71 6.58
CA PHE A 168 13.26 12.00 5.31
C PHE A 168 14.56 12.02 4.46
N LEU A 169 15.18 13.19 4.33
CA LEU A 169 16.39 13.38 3.51
C LEU A 169 17.64 12.72 4.09
N ARG A 170 17.71 12.58 5.42
CA ARG A 170 18.88 12.01 6.10
C ARG A 170 18.81 10.49 6.21
N GLU A 171 17.61 9.94 6.24
CA GLU A 171 17.43 8.50 6.38
C GLU A 171 17.89 7.77 5.12
N GLU A 172 18.75 6.78 5.31
CA GLU A 172 19.24 5.93 4.22
C GLU A 172 18.39 4.66 4.07
N GLY A 173 18.47 4.02 2.90
CA GLY A 173 17.79 2.76 2.62
C GLY A 173 16.43 2.94 1.96
N SER A 174 15.53 1.98 2.19
CA SER A 174 14.26 1.88 1.46
C SER A 174 13.34 3.08 1.68
N LEU A 175 12.45 3.32 0.72
CA LEU A 175 11.43 4.36 0.81
C LEU A 175 10.61 4.23 2.11
N ALA A 176 10.31 3.00 2.53
CA ALA A 176 9.61 2.70 3.77
C ALA A 176 10.34 3.26 5.01
N LYS A 177 11.67 3.12 5.10
CA LYS A 177 12.47 3.69 6.19
C LYS A 177 12.43 5.22 6.16
N LYS A 178 12.60 5.82 4.98
CA LYS A 178 12.58 7.27 4.81
C LYS A 178 11.24 7.88 5.21
N LEU A 179 10.13 7.26 4.82
CA LEU A 179 8.78 7.68 5.22
C LEU A 179 8.57 7.56 6.74
N MET A 180 9.01 6.47 7.36
CA MET A 180 8.92 6.32 8.81
C MET A 180 9.77 7.37 9.54
N ALA A 181 10.97 7.67 9.05
CA ALA A 181 11.82 8.73 9.58
C ALA A 181 11.17 10.12 9.44
N ALA A 182 10.47 10.39 8.33
CA ALA A 182 9.68 11.60 8.15
C ALA A 182 8.58 11.71 9.22
N MET A 183 7.83 10.64 9.46
CA MET A 183 6.81 10.61 10.51
C MET A 183 7.41 10.88 11.89
N GLN A 184 8.56 10.30 12.21
CA GLN A 184 9.29 10.60 13.45
C GLN A 184 9.72 12.08 13.57
N GLY A 185 9.73 12.83 12.47
CA GLY A 185 9.99 14.27 12.46
C GLY A 185 8.86 15.10 13.07
N ALA A 186 7.64 14.59 12.99
CA ALA A 186 6.45 15.18 13.59
C ALA A 186 6.03 14.49 14.90
N ASN A 187 6.86 13.59 15.46
CA ASN A 187 6.58 12.91 16.73
C ASN A 187 6.88 13.82 17.92
N VAL A 188 6.05 14.85 18.09
CA VAL A 188 6.08 15.79 19.21
C VAL A 188 4.65 16.14 19.61
N PRO A 189 4.38 16.38 20.91
CA PRO A 189 3.08 16.86 21.35
C PRO A 189 2.67 18.13 20.61
N GLY A 190 1.43 18.14 20.11
CA GLY A 190 0.88 19.28 19.40
C GLY A 190 1.40 19.48 17.98
N ALA A 191 2.09 18.49 17.37
CA ALA A 191 2.43 18.57 15.94
C ALA A 191 1.21 18.91 15.08
N ASP A 192 0.09 18.23 15.38
CA ASP A 192 -1.27 18.68 15.19
C ASP A 192 -1.72 19.46 16.43
N SER A 193 -1.97 20.77 16.31
CA SER A 193 -2.05 21.65 17.48
C SER A 193 -3.25 21.37 18.39
N ARG A 194 -4.31 20.71 17.89
CA ARG A 194 -5.44 20.26 18.72
C ARG A 194 -5.05 19.20 19.75
N CYS A 195 -4.05 18.39 19.45
CA CYS A 195 -3.59 17.29 20.31
C CYS A 195 -2.56 17.73 21.37
N LEU A 196 -2.26 19.03 21.44
CA LEU A 196 -1.27 19.57 22.37
C LEU A 196 -1.61 19.26 23.84
N ASP A 197 -2.87 19.48 24.23
CA ASP A 197 -3.33 19.25 25.61
C ASP A 197 -3.42 17.75 25.95
N ASP A 198 -3.62 16.90 24.96
CA ASP A 198 -3.57 15.43 25.08
C ASP A 198 -2.13 14.91 25.20
N GLY A 199 -1.12 15.76 24.97
CA GLY A 199 0.29 15.40 25.09
C GLY A 199 0.79 14.48 23.96
N VAL A 200 0.09 14.44 22.82
CA VAL A 200 0.39 13.56 21.67
C VAL A 200 0.49 14.37 20.37
N SER A 201 1.04 13.76 19.33
CA SER A 201 1.18 14.36 18.00
C SER A 201 -0.13 14.37 17.21
N SER A 202 -1.01 13.38 17.46
CA SER A 202 -2.18 13.03 16.65
C SER A 202 -3.01 11.93 17.35
N PHE A 203 -4.10 11.48 16.73
CA PHE A 203 -4.89 10.31 17.18
C PHE A 203 -4.87 9.12 16.20
N SER A 204 -4.46 9.35 14.95
CA SER A 204 -4.32 8.32 13.92
C SER A 204 -3.07 8.57 13.10
N ALA A 205 -2.42 7.50 12.64
CA ALA A 205 -1.27 7.57 11.74
C ALA A 205 -1.24 6.38 10.77
N PHE A 206 -0.68 6.57 9.58
CA PHE A 206 -0.49 5.49 8.62
C PHE A 206 0.84 5.62 7.87
N LEU A 207 1.26 4.51 7.27
CA LEU A 207 2.35 4.43 6.31
C LEU A 207 2.04 3.32 5.31
N GLN A 208 2.11 3.62 4.01
CA GLN A 208 1.98 2.62 2.96
C GLN A 208 3.03 2.80 1.87
N VAL A 209 3.50 1.68 1.31
CA VAL A 209 4.44 1.63 0.19
C VAL A 209 3.98 0.56 -0.79
N PHE A 210 3.97 0.92 -2.07
CA PHE A 210 3.68 0.05 -3.20
C PHE A 210 4.93 -0.12 -4.06
N LYS A 211 5.20 -1.36 -4.47
CA LYS A 211 6.12 -1.66 -5.57
C LYS A 211 5.44 -1.42 -6.91
N PRO A 212 6.19 -1.22 -8.00
CA PRO A 212 5.61 -0.97 -9.33
C PRO A 212 4.58 -2.01 -9.79
N THR A 213 4.74 -3.27 -9.38
CA THR A 213 3.91 -4.39 -9.82
C THR A 213 2.86 -4.83 -8.80
N ASP A 214 2.73 -4.12 -7.69
CA ASP A 214 1.74 -4.47 -6.67
C ASP A 214 0.31 -4.22 -7.20
N PRO A 215 -0.66 -5.09 -6.86
CA PRO A 215 -2.07 -4.77 -7.04
C PRO A 215 -2.46 -3.51 -6.25
N PRO A 216 -3.37 -2.65 -6.75
CA PRO A 216 -3.79 -1.42 -6.05
C PRO A 216 -4.33 -1.62 -4.63
N ASP A 217 -4.87 -2.80 -4.32
CA ASP A 217 -5.42 -3.17 -3.01
C ASP A 217 -4.45 -4.00 -2.14
N SER A 218 -3.25 -4.31 -2.64
CA SER A 218 -2.29 -5.17 -1.98
C SER A 218 -0.87 -4.56 -1.95
N PRO A 219 -0.67 -3.48 -1.19
CA PRO A 219 0.63 -2.82 -1.07
C PRO A 219 1.69 -3.74 -0.44
N PHE A 220 2.93 -3.56 -0.87
CA PHE A 220 4.12 -4.16 -0.26
C PHE A 220 4.19 -3.92 1.26
N LEU A 221 3.79 -2.72 1.69
CA LEU A 221 3.66 -2.34 3.10
C LEU A 221 2.38 -1.52 3.30
N ARG A 222 1.57 -1.89 4.29
CA ARG A 222 0.50 -1.04 4.83
C ARG A 222 0.43 -1.19 6.33
N LEU A 223 0.71 -0.09 7.02
CA LEU A 223 0.57 0.07 8.46
C LEU A 223 -0.47 1.16 8.69
N ASN A 224 -1.46 0.87 9.53
CA ASN A 224 -2.55 1.80 9.82
C ASN A 224 -2.90 1.74 11.31
N VAL A 225 -2.59 2.82 12.02
CA VAL A 225 -3.04 3.09 13.37
C VAL A 225 -4.29 3.95 13.22
N ALA A 226 -5.44 3.28 13.13
CA ALA A 226 -6.70 3.95 12.80
C ALA A 226 -7.20 4.90 13.92
N GLU A 227 -6.90 4.55 15.17
CA GLU A 227 -7.18 5.34 16.36
C GLU A 227 -6.35 4.78 17.53
N VAL A 228 -6.04 5.62 18.52
CA VAL A 228 -5.33 5.23 19.74
C VAL A 228 -6.14 5.57 20.99
N PRO A 229 -5.93 4.86 22.12
CA PRO A 229 -6.45 5.30 23.42
C PRO A 229 -5.87 6.68 23.82
N PRO A 230 -6.55 7.43 24.71
CA PRO A 230 -6.04 8.70 25.22
C PRO A 230 -4.62 8.58 25.81
N GLY A 231 -3.75 9.53 25.46
CA GLY A 231 -2.37 9.59 25.93
C GLY A 231 -1.40 8.58 25.30
N VAL A 232 -1.84 7.81 24.31
CA VAL A 232 -0.96 6.92 23.52
C VAL A 232 -0.55 7.65 22.25
N GLU A 233 0.75 7.72 21.96
CA GLU A 233 1.28 8.36 20.76
C GLU A 233 1.10 7.47 19.51
N PRO A 234 0.36 7.91 18.46
CA PRO A 234 0.16 7.11 17.25
C PRO A 234 1.44 6.85 16.47
N ILE A 235 2.39 7.78 16.43
CA ILE A 235 3.64 7.59 15.66
C ILE A 235 4.53 6.54 16.33
N ASP A 236 4.54 6.44 17.65
CA ASP A 236 5.21 5.36 18.38
C ASP A 236 4.53 4.01 18.11
N SER A 237 3.19 3.99 18.08
CA SER A 237 2.43 2.79 17.71
C SER A 237 2.72 2.36 16.26
N LEU A 238 2.82 3.33 15.35
CA LEU A 238 3.19 3.12 13.95
C LEU A 238 4.63 2.58 13.83
N GLN A 239 5.57 3.11 14.61
CA GLN A 239 6.94 2.62 14.68
C GLN A 239 7.01 1.17 15.16
N ALA A 240 6.23 0.80 16.18
CA ALA A 240 6.19 -0.58 16.67
C ALA A 240 5.69 -1.56 15.59
N LEU A 241 4.67 -1.16 14.82
CA LEU A 241 4.21 -1.92 13.66
C LEU A 241 5.27 -2.00 12.56
N PHE A 242 5.99 -0.91 12.33
CA PHE A 242 7.08 -0.85 11.35
C PHE A 242 8.24 -1.76 11.72
N ASP A 243 8.66 -1.77 12.98
CA ASP A 243 9.73 -2.64 13.48
C ASP A 243 9.34 -4.12 13.37
N ALA A 244 8.09 -4.45 13.70
CA ALA A 244 7.54 -5.80 13.50
C ALA A 244 7.54 -6.21 12.02
N TRP A 245 7.16 -5.29 11.13
CA TRP A 245 7.22 -5.51 9.69
C TRP A 245 8.66 -5.68 9.20
N MET A 246 9.61 -4.87 9.66
CA MET A 246 11.03 -4.97 9.28
C MET A 246 11.61 -6.34 9.66
N MET A 247 11.30 -6.84 10.86
CA MET A 247 11.74 -8.17 11.32
C MET A 247 11.23 -9.30 10.41
N THR A 248 9.99 -9.19 9.91
CA THR A 248 9.40 -10.19 9.02
C THR A 248 9.80 -9.98 7.55
N SER A 249 10.11 -8.75 7.14
CA SER A 249 10.45 -8.41 5.75
C SER A 249 11.86 -8.83 5.37
N SER A 250 12.80 -8.85 6.33
CA SER A 250 14.10 -9.53 6.16
C SER A 250 13.98 -11.04 5.95
N THR A 251 12.84 -11.66 6.25
CA THR A 251 12.59 -13.09 5.94
C THR A 251 11.96 -13.31 4.55
N ARG A 252 11.62 -12.24 3.83
CA ARG A 252 11.01 -12.29 2.48
C ARG A 252 12.03 -12.31 1.34
N GLU A 253 13.33 -12.22 1.65
CA GLU A 253 14.43 -12.61 0.74
C GLU A 253 14.87 -14.07 0.95
N LEU A 254 13.94 -14.98 1.26
CA LEU A 254 14.21 -16.36 0.84
C LEU A 254 14.20 -16.35 -0.70
N PRO A 255 15.28 -16.80 -1.37
CA PRO A 255 15.24 -16.96 -2.81
C PRO A 255 13.98 -17.75 -3.17
N PRO A 256 13.25 -17.35 -4.22
CA PRO A 256 11.98 -17.97 -4.55
C PRO A 256 12.20 -19.49 -4.60
N GLN A 257 11.45 -20.21 -3.77
CA GLN A 257 11.66 -21.65 -3.64
C GLN A 257 11.28 -22.32 -4.96
N PRO A 258 12.00 -23.37 -5.38
CA PRO A 258 11.65 -24.13 -6.57
C PRO A 258 10.18 -24.55 -6.53
N GLU A 259 9.43 -24.21 -7.58
CA GLU A 259 8.01 -24.56 -7.69
C GLU A 259 7.82 -25.57 -8.83
N LEU A 260 7.09 -26.65 -8.56
CA LEU A 260 6.66 -27.62 -9.58
C LEU A 260 5.19 -27.39 -9.93
N ARG A 261 4.94 -26.93 -11.15
CA ARG A 261 3.60 -26.86 -11.74
C ARG A 261 3.36 -28.07 -12.62
N LEU A 262 2.11 -28.52 -12.64
CA LEU A 262 1.72 -29.69 -13.41
C LEU A 262 0.34 -29.47 -14.01
N PHE A 263 0.20 -29.80 -15.29
CA PHE A 263 -1.05 -29.65 -16.03
C PHE A 263 -1.18 -30.70 -17.15
N PRO A 264 -2.41 -31.15 -17.45
CA PRO A 264 -3.61 -30.92 -16.67
C PRO A 264 -3.58 -31.66 -15.31
N ASN A 265 -4.35 -31.20 -14.33
CA ASN A 265 -4.58 -31.88 -13.06
C ASN A 265 -6.05 -31.74 -12.66
N PRO A 266 -6.89 -32.78 -12.79
CA PRO A 266 -6.54 -34.17 -13.09
C PRO A 266 -5.95 -34.39 -14.49
N SER A 267 -5.16 -35.46 -14.67
CA SER A 267 -4.52 -35.83 -15.95
C SER A 267 -5.02 -37.18 -16.46
N PRO A 268 -5.16 -37.38 -17.79
CA PRO A 268 -5.52 -38.66 -18.41
C PRO A 268 -4.34 -39.61 -18.62
N GLY A 269 -3.21 -39.40 -17.92
CA GLY A 269 -1.99 -40.20 -18.09
C GLY A 269 -0.86 -39.48 -18.84
N THR A 270 -1.14 -38.34 -19.48
CA THR A 270 -0.13 -37.42 -20.01
C THR A 270 -0.04 -36.18 -19.11
N LEU A 271 1.16 -35.84 -18.65
CA LEU A 271 1.41 -34.75 -17.71
C LEU A 271 2.49 -33.82 -18.22
N THR A 272 2.19 -32.53 -18.32
CA THR A 272 3.22 -31.50 -18.53
C THR A 272 3.64 -30.92 -17.19
N LEU A 273 4.95 -30.92 -16.96
CA LEU A 273 5.61 -30.38 -15.79
C LEU A 273 6.33 -29.11 -16.18
N GLU A 274 6.18 -28.08 -15.35
CA GLU A 274 6.96 -26.84 -15.46
C GLU A 274 7.60 -26.52 -14.11
N VAL A 275 8.92 -26.32 -14.13
CA VAL A 275 9.70 -26.00 -12.94
C VAL A 275 10.13 -24.54 -12.96
N TYR A 276 9.67 -23.81 -11.95
CA TYR A 276 9.95 -22.40 -11.75
C TYR A 276 10.94 -22.20 -10.61
N ASN A 277 11.57 -21.02 -10.59
CA ASN A 277 12.37 -20.56 -9.46
C ASN A 277 13.49 -21.53 -9.06
N LEU A 278 14.23 -22.04 -10.05
CA LEU A 278 15.44 -22.85 -9.88
C LEU A 278 16.69 -21.95 -9.99
N PRO A 279 17.17 -21.32 -8.91
CA PRO A 279 18.34 -20.46 -8.96
C PRO A 279 19.60 -21.25 -9.34
N GLY A 280 20.38 -20.72 -10.29
CA GLY A 280 21.69 -21.27 -10.67
C GLY A 280 21.66 -22.61 -11.42
N ARG A 281 20.49 -23.10 -11.87
CA ARG A 281 20.37 -24.39 -12.58
C ARG A 281 19.59 -24.28 -13.89
N THR A 282 20.10 -24.95 -14.92
CA THR A 282 19.46 -25.09 -16.23
C THR A 282 18.56 -26.32 -16.32
N ALA A 283 18.93 -27.43 -15.66
CA ALA A 283 18.14 -28.67 -15.60
C ALA A 283 17.49 -28.87 -14.22
N PRO A 284 16.21 -29.32 -14.14
CA PRO A 284 15.49 -29.41 -12.86
C PRO A 284 15.92 -30.53 -11.90
N GLY A 285 16.54 -31.61 -12.39
CA GLY A 285 16.98 -32.74 -11.55
C GLY A 285 16.10 -33.98 -11.69
N LEU A 286 16.00 -34.77 -10.61
CA LEU A 286 15.30 -36.05 -10.59
C LEU A 286 13.85 -35.86 -10.12
N LEU A 287 12.90 -36.28 -10.95
CA LEU A 287 11.49 -36.41 -10.57
C LEU A 287 11.21 -37.83 -10.07
N ARG A 288 10.53 -37.92 -8.93
CA ARG A 288 10.03 -39.19 -8.35
C ARG A 288 8.53 -39.06 -8.09
N VAL A 289 7.80 -40.14 -8.32
CA VAL A 289 6.36 -40.21 -8.12
C VAL A 289 6.06 -41.29 -7.11
N PHE A 290 5.25 -40.95 -6.11
CA PHE A 290 4.86 -41.84 -5.03
C PHE A 290 3.36 -42.06 -5.03
N ASP A 291 2.94 -43.27 -4.71
CA ASP A 291 1.54 -43.58 -4.43
C ASP A 291 1.12 -43.10 -3.02
N PHE A 292 -0.15 -43.32 -2.65
CA PHE A 292 -0.68 -42.94 -1.34
C PHE A 292 -0.07 -43.71 -0.16
N GLN A 293 0.62 -44.83 -0.41
CA GLN A 293 1.34 -45.59 0.60
C GLN A 293 2.80 -45.13 0.73
N GLY A 294 3.21 -44.12 -0.05
CA GLY A 294 4.57 -43.61 -0.08
C GLY A 294 5.56 -44.48 -0.86
N ARG A 295 5.07 -45.44 -1.66
CA ARG A 295 5.92 -46.28 -2.51
C ARG A 295 6.25 -45.54 -3.79
N GLU A 296 7.51 -45.55 -4.21
CA GLU A 296 7.90 -44.99 -5.50
C GLU A 296 7.37 -45.86 -6.64
N VAL A 297 6.62 -45.24 -7.54
CA VAL A 297 5.97 -45.92 -8.68
C VAL A 297 6.51 -45.45 -10.03
N PHE A 298 7.20 -44.31 -10.06
CA PHE A 298 7.83 -43.80 -11.27
C PHE A 298 8.98 -42.85 -10.92
N ARG A 299 10.01 -42.81 -11.77
CA ARG A 299 11.10 -41.84 -11.66
C ARG A 299 11.67 -41.48 -13.03
N THR A 300 12.09 -40.23 -13.21
CA THR A 300 12.76 -39.78 -14.43
C THR A 300 13.62 -38.54 -14.18
N HIS A 301 14.64 -38.31 -15.00
CA HIS A 301 15.42 -37.08 -14.95
C HIS A 301 14.80 -36.04 -15.89
N LEU A 302 14.50 -34.86 -15.35
CA LEU A 302 14.06 -33.71 -16.13
C LEU A 302 15.30 -33.00 -16.67
N LYS A 303 15.41 -32.92 -17.99
CA LYS A 303 16.51 -32.21 -18.68
C LYS A 303 16.18 -30.74 -18.90
N GLU A 304 14.90 -30.40 -19.00
CA GLU A 304 14.38 -29.08 -19.32
C GLU A 304 13.40 -28.63 -18.25
N ARG A 305 13.23 -27.31 -18.09
CA ARG A 305 12.27 -26.74 -17.13
C ARG A 305 10.83 -27.07 -17.47
N LYS A 306 10.52 -27.31 -18.75
CA LYS A 306 9.22 -27.77 -19.22
C LYS A 306 9.39 -29.14 -19.83
N THR A 307 8.64 -30.14 -19.37
CA THR A 307 8.72 -31.50 -19.89
C THR A 307 7.34 -32.12 -19.88
N THR A 308 6.93 -32.68 -21.01
CA THR A 308 5.72 -33.50 -21.09
C THR A 308 6.12 -34.97 -20.95
N LEU A 309 5.46 -35.66 -20.03
CA LEU A 309 5.69 -37.06 -19.71
C LEU A 309 4.42 -37.88 -19.99
N GLU A 310 4.62 -39.04 -20.59
CA GLU A 310 3.61 -40.10 -20.62
C GLU A 310 3.84 -41.04 -19.45
N MET A 311 2.81 -41.24 -18.65
CA MET A 311 2.90 -42.00 -17.41
C MET A 311 2.65 -43.48 -17.65
N PRO A 312 3.37 -44.39 -16.95
CA PRO A 312 3.27 -45.83 -17.18
C PRO A 312 1.83 -46.34 -17.18
N GLY A 313 1.51 -47.22 -18.14
CA GLY A 313 0.20 -47.84 -18.31
C GLY A 313 -0.37 -48.52 -17.04
N ALA A 314 0.51 -49.01 -16.18
CA ALA A 314 0.16 -49.76 -14.98
C ALA A 314 -0.29 -48.88 -13.79
N LEU A 315 -0.18 -47.55 -13.88
CA LEU A 315 -0.69 -46.66 -12.85
C LEU A 315 -2.21 -46.56 -12.97
N GLY A 316 -2.92 -47.00 -11.93
CA GLY A 316 -4.37 -46.86 -11.83
C GLY A 316 -4.78 -45.45 -11.39
N ASP A 317 -6.07 -45.15 -11.52
CA ASP A 317 -6.66 -43.89 -11.06
C ASP A 317 -6.39 -43.66 -9.57
N GLY A 318 -6.02 -42.43 -9.22
CA GLY A 318 -5.71 -42.11 -7.84
C GLY A 318 -4.86 -40.86 -7.64
N LEU A 319 -4.61 -40.58 -6.37
CA LEU A 319 -3.76 -39.47 -5.93
C LEU A 319 -2.32 -39.94 -5.77
N TYR A 320 -1.41 -39.17 -6.37
CA TYR A 320 0.02 -39.39 -6.36
C TYR A 320 0.76 -38.12 -5.89
N TRP A 321 2.00 -38.29 -5.43
CA TRP A 321 2.88 -37.21 -5.01
C TRP A 321 4.12 -37.18 -5.89
N LEU A 322 4.36 -36.03 -6.52
CA LEU A 322 5.58 -35.76 -7.26
C LEU A 322 6.56 -35.06 -6.33
N SER A 323 7.80 -35.57 -6.29
CA SER A 323 8.94 -34.96 -5.62
C SER A 323 9.99 -34.64 -6.67
N LEU A 324 10.43 -33.38 -6.72
CA LEU A 324 11.59 -32.97 -7.50
C LEU A 324 12.78 -32.87 -6.56
N GLU A 325 13.87 -33.55 -6.89
CA GLU A 325 15.10 -33.62 -6.09
C GLU A 325 16.30 -33.12 -6.92
N ASP A 326 17.25 -32.47 -6.26
CA ASP A 326 18.54 -32.17 -6.88
C ASP A 326 19.49 -33.40 -6.89
N GLU A 327 20.63 -33.26 -7.56
CA GLU A 327 21.66 -34.31 -7.67
C GLU A 327 22.22 -34.79 -6.31
N SER A 328 22.06 -34.00 -5.24
CA SER A 328 22.45 -34.40 -3.89
C SER A 328 21.37 -35.18 -3.14
N GLY A 329 20.21 -35.38 -3.77
CA GLY A 329 19.03 -36.01 -3.16
C GLY A 329 18.21 -35.06 -2.28
N ARG A 330 18.51 -33.76 -2.31
CA ARG A 330 17.72 -32.77 -1.56
C ARG A 330 16.45 -32.48 -2.33
N GLN A 331 15.31 -32.59 -1.65
CA GLN A 331 14.01 -32.24 -2.21
C GLN A 331 13.93 -30.72 -2.48
N LEU A 332 13.66 -30.37 -3.73
CA LEU A 332 13.49 -29.01 -4.23
C LEU A 332 12.03 -28.57 -4.20
N ALA A 333 11.11 -29.42 -4.66
CA ALA A 333 9.69 -29.11 -4.75
C ALA A 333 8.84 -30.38 -4.59
N ARG A 334 7.57 -30.21 -4.20
CA ARG A 334 6.58 -31.30 -4.22
C ARG A 334 5.24 -30.84 -4.76
N LYS A 335 4.50 -31.74 -5.39
CA LYS A 335 3.15 -31.46 -5.88
C LYS A 335 2.26 -32.69 -5.84
N LYS A 336 0.97 -32.49 -5.60
CA LYS A 336 -0.05 -33.52 -5.69
C LYS A 336 -0.54 -33.63 -7.12
N TRP A 337 -0.70 -34.86 -7.60
CA TRP A 337 -1.17 -35.17 -8.94
C TRP A 337 -2.31 -36.18 -8.86
N LEU A 338 -3.43 -35.86 -9.50
CA LEU A 338 -4.59 -36.74 -9.61
C LEU A 338 -4.61 -37.34 -11.02
N LEU A 339 -4.41 -38.65 -11.11
CA LEU A 339 -4.52 -39.42 -12.35
C LEU A 339 -5.94 -39.96 -12.47
N LEU A 340 -6.61 -39.68 -13.60
CA LEU A 340 -7.94 -40.19 -13.95
C LEU A 340 -7.93 -40.55 -15.45
N ARG A 341 -7.85 -41.83 -15.78
CA ARG A 341 -7.82 -42.34 -17.15
C ARG A 341 -9.20 -42.69 -17.70
#